data_AF-A0A4S4BXA0-F1
#
_entry.id   AF-A0A4S4BXA0-F1
#
_cell.length_a   1.000
_cell.length_b   1.000
_cell.length_c   1.000
_cell.angle_alpha   90.00
_cell.angle_beta   90.00
_cell.angle_gamma   90.00
#
_symmetry.space_group_name_H-M   'P 1'
#
loop_
_entity.id
_entity.type
_entity.pdbx_description
1 polymer ?
#
loop_
_entity_poly.entity_id
_entity_poly.type
_entity_poly.pdbx_seq_one_letter_code
_entity_poly.pdbx_strand_id
1 'polypeptide(L)'
;MEDMRALHGIVHYWHEINEKCIAHINVDFPGTMGGINVIPRSSSIEDRRLLENIIAYFTGQKPNHFVYLPRGADQSFWGTNVPIHIQFKYEPNEDEKIYQTPGGNWWWHTEEDLYDKIDLELLVRDTKLHTSLVYELTNLAIIPLNLTLFVNNSRKIIGEIDRNSDDQFDFTPIHKALDLLTEQVKTLSDTEIEHADAYNNMIKVVGGTLNRLMFSYSSKYEYDNTYPFQPYPGLAKVRNIYSGNVSSEDFLFTKTYFVRQRNRFVNEVREVCCKIDDYIKSFFCVS
;
A
#
# COMPACT_ATOMS: atom_id res chain seq x y z
N MET A 1 -21.38 6.36 -4.59
CA MET A 1 -22.13 5.39 -5.42
C MET A 1 -21.18 4.58 -6.31
N GLU A 2 -20.11 5.21 -6.83
CA GLU A 2 -19.01 4.55 -7.55
C GLU A 2 -18.25 3.55 -6.69
N ASP A 3 -17.84 3.91 -5.46
CA ASP A 3 -17.21 2.98 -4.51
C ASP A 3 -18.02 1.69 -4.29
N MET A 4 -19.37 1.79 -4.25
CA MET A 4 -20.23 0.61 -4.08
C MET A 4 -20.27 -0.29 -5.32
N ARG A 5 -20.12 0.26 -6.53
CA ARG A 5 -20.03 -0.51 -7.77
C ARG A 5 -18.65 -1.16 -7.92
N ALA A 6 -17.59 -0.45 -7.57
CA ALA A 6 -16.24 -1.01 -7.49
C ALA A 6 -16.21 -2.17 -6.48
N LEU A 7 -16.77 -1.96 -5.28
CA LEU A 7 -16.91 -2.98 -4.25
C LEU A 7 -17.69 -4.20 -4.74
N HIS A 8 -18.84 -3.98 -5.40
CA HIS A 8 -19.66 -5.05 -5.96
C HIS A 8 -18.88 -5.86 -7.02
N GLY A 9 -18.17 -5.17 -7.91
CA GLY A 9 -17.29 -5.81 -8.89
C GLY A 9 -16.20 -6.65 -8.22
N ILE A 10 -15.49 -6.12 -7.22
CA ILE A 10 -14.42 -6.84 -6.52
C ILE A 10 -14.95 -8.11 -5.86
N VAL A 11 -16.13 -8.08 -5.25
CA VAL A 11 -16.73 -9.29 -4.66
C VAL A 11 -17.04 -10.35 -5.72
N HIS A 12 -17.60 -9.95 -6.87
CA HIS A 12 -17.95 -10.89 -7.94
C HIS A 12 -16.73 -11.45 -8.69
N TYR A 13 -15.67 -10.66 -8.83
CA TYR A 13 -14.43 -11.05 -9.50
C TYR A 13 -13.29 -11.37 -8.52
N TRP A 14 -13.62 -11.65 -7.25
CA TRP A 14 -12.64 -11.78 -6.18
C TRP A 14 -11.54 -12.79 -6.51
N HIS A 15 -11.91 -13.97 -7.02
CA HIS A 15 -10.94 -15.01 -7.40
C HIS A 15 -9.96 -14.52 -8.47
N GLU A 16 -10.46 -13.90 -9.53
CA GLU A 16 -9.63 -13.43 -10.64
C GLU A 16 -8.70 -12.29 -10.21
N ILE A 17 -9.21 -11.33 -9.42
CA ILE A 17 -8.40 -10.24 -8.87
C ILE A 17 -7.35 -10.81 -7.90
N ASN A 18 -7.77 -11.67 -6.98
CA ASN A 18 -6.90 -12.27 -5.98
C ASN A 18 -5.83 -13.19 -6.58
N GLU A 19 -6.04 -13.76 -7.76
CA GLU A 19 -5.06 -14.63 -8.43
C GLU A 19 -4.19 -13.85 -9.43
N LYS A 20 -4.78 -13.00 -10.26
CA LYS A 20 -4.11 -12.43 -11.45
C LYS A 20 -3.72 -10.97 -11.33
N CYS A 21 -4.41 -10.18 -10.50
CA CYS A 21 -4.17 -8.74 -10.46
C CYS A 21 -2.86 -8.41 -9.71
N ILE A 22 -1.93 -7.75 -10.41
CA ILE A 22 -0.62 -7.34 -9.85
C ILE A 22 -0.60 -5.88 -9.40
N ALA A 23 -1.46 -5.02 -9.95
CA ALA A 23 -1.48 -3.60 -9.63
C ALA A 23 -2.89 -3.03 -9.74
N HIS A 24 -3.22 -2.16 -8.80
CA HIS A 24 -4.41 -1.32 -8.81
C HIS A 24 -3.98 0.13 -8.96
N ILE A 25 -4.39 0.77 -10.07
CA ILE A 25 -4.07 2.16 -10.38
C ILE A 25 -5.36 2.95 -10.30
N ASN A 26 -5.46 3.82 -9.30
CA ASN A 26 -6.57 4.74 -9.13
C ASN A 26 -6.23 6.06 -9.85
N VAL A 27 -7.08 6.47 -10.79
CA VAL A 27 -6.97 7.75 -11.49
C VAL A 27 -8.00 8.70 -10.91
N ASP A 28 -7.54 9.80 -10.31
CA ASP A 28 -8.42 10.76 -9.65
C ASP A 28 -7.87 12.17 -9.82
N PHE A 29 -8.76 13.12 -10.14
CA PHE A 29 -8.45 14.51 -10.49
C PHE A 29 -7.36 14.77 -11.56
N PRO A 30 -7.24 13.98 -12.64
CA PRO A 30 -6.28 14.30 -13.69
C PRO A 30 -6.63 15.63 -14.37
N GLY A 31 -5.64 16.45 -14.67
CA GLY A 31 -5.84 17.74 -15.33
C GLY A 31 -6.47 18.83 -14.45
N THR A 32 -6.47 18.67 -13.13
CA THR A 32 -6.96 19.72 -12.22
C THR A 32 -6.14 21.00 -12.41
N MET A 33 -6.80 22.15 -12.52
CA MET A 33 -6.13 23.44 -12.70
C MET A 33 -5.17 23.72 -11.55
N GLY A 34 -3.95 24.14 -11.90
CA GLY A 34 -2.87 24.35 -10.94
C GLY A 34 -2.22 23.07 -10.42
N GLY A 35 -2.64 21.87 -10.85
CA GLY A 35 -2.08 20.57 -10.44
C GLY A 35 -0.68 20.27 -11.01
N ILE A 36 0.27 21.17 -10.85
CA ILE A 36 1.59 21.10 -11.48
C ILE A 36 2.54 20.10 -10.81
N ASN A 37 2.42 19.90 -9.49
CA ASN A 37 3.24 18.96 -8.73
C ASN A 37 2.56 17.59 -8.68
N VAL A 38 3.23 16.55 -9.16
CA VAL A 38 2.72 15.18 -9.16
C VAL A 38 3.32 14.42 -7.99
N ILE A 39 2.46 14.06 -7.03
CA ILE A 39 2.84 13.34 -5.82
C ILE A 39 2.37 11.89 -5.92
N PRO A 40 3.28 10.91 -5.81
CA PRO A 40 2.92 9.50 -5.75
C PRO A 40 2.31 9.17 -4.38
N ARG A 41 1.06 8.72 -4.38
CA ARG A 41 0.44 7.96 -3.27
C ARG A 41 0.52 6.49 -3.61
N SER A 42 1.17 5.68 -2.77
CA SER A 42 1.32 4.25 -3.06
C SER A 42 1.31 3.35 -1.84
N SER A 43 1.25 2.04 -2.09
CA SER A 43 1.50 1.01 -1.08
C SER A 43 2.97 0.93 -0.65
N SER A 44 3.88 1.60 -1.36
CA SER A 44 5.32 1.72 -1.07
C SER A 44 6.08 0.38 -1.02
N ILE A 45 5.51 -0.67 -1.62
CA ILE A 45 6.16 -1.97 -1.79
C ILE A 45 6.83 -2.08 -3.16
N GLU A 46 6.38 -1.30 -4.13
CA GLU A 46 7.00 -1.17 -5.43
C GLU A 46 8.37 -0.48 -5.35
N ASP A 47 9.23 -0.72 -6.34
CA ASP A 47 10.46 0.05 -6.50
C ASP A 47 10.12 1.51 -6.78
N ARG A 48 10.39 2.36 -5.80
CA ARG A 48 10.20 3.80 -5.85
C ARG A 48 10.75 4.46 -7.12
N ARG A 49 11.83 3.92 -7.71
CA ARG A 49 12.44 4.45 -8.94
C ARG A 49 11.48 4.41 -10.13
N LEU A 50 10.56 3.44 -10.17
CA LEU A 50 9.52 3.36 -11.22
C LEU A 50 8.72 4.66 -11.28
N LEU A 51 8.16 5.08 -10.14
CA LEU A 51 7.33 6.28 -10.05
C LEU A 51 8.15 7.56 -10.21
N GLU A 52 9.36 7.62 -9.62
CA GLU A 52 10.24 8.78 -9.78
C GLU A 52 10.61 9.03 -11.24
N ASN A 53 10.96 7.97 -11.99
CA ASN A 53 11.39 8.09 -13.37
C ASN A 53 10.24 8.52 -14.28
N ILE A 54 9.05 7.91 -14.11
CA ILE A 54 7.85 8.27 -14.87
C ILE A 54 7.46 9.73 -14.61
N ILE A 55 7.41 10.15 -13.34
CA ILE A 55 7.07 11.52 -12.97
C ILE A 55 8.10 12.51 -13.53
N ALA A 56 9.40 12.23 -13.35
CA ALA A 56 10.46 13.11 -13.84
C ALA A 56 10.44 13.26 -15.36
N TYR A 57 10.10 12.20 -16.11
CA TYR A 57 10.02 12.25 -17.56
C TYR A 57 8.95 13.24 -18.06
N PHE A 58 7.77 13.28 -17.44
CA PHE A 58 6.66 14.13 -17.89
C PHE A 58 6.59 15.50 -17.23
N THR A 59 7.23 15.68 -16.07
CA THR A 59 7.18 16.95 -15.33
C THR A 59 8.52 17.70 -15.34
N GLY A 60 9.61 17.04 -15.73
CA GLY A 60 10.97 17.59 -15.64
C GLY A 60 11.56 17.58 -14.22
N GLN A 61 10.79 17.14 -13.21
CA GLN A 61 11.20 17.14 -11.81
C GLN A 61 10.85 15.82 -11.11
N LYS A 62 11.69 15.40 -10.17
CA LYS A 62 11.33 14.30 -9.28
C LYS A 62 10.23 14.73 -8.31
N PRO A 63 9.35 13.81 -7.85
CA PRO A 63 8.41 14.13 -6.80
C PRO A 63 9.15 14.58 -5.54
N ASN A 64 8.71 15.68 -4.93
CA ASN A 64 9.32 16.25 -3.73
C ASN A 64 9.09 15.38 -2.48
N HIS A 65 8.01 14.60 -2.44
CA HIS A 65 7.71 13.66 -1.36
C HIS A 65 6.88 12.46 -1.85
N PHE A 66 6.77 11.45 -0.99
CA PHE A 66 5.92 10.26 -1.17
C PHE A 66 4.96 10.17 0.00
N VAL A 67 3.75 9.71 -0.27
CA VAL A 67 2.71 9.53 0.76
C VAL A 67 2.08 8.15 0.63
N TYR A 68 1.62 7.62 1.75
CA TYR A 68 0.77 6.44 1.72
C TYR A 68 -0.59 6.80 1.10
N LEU A 69 -1.25 5.80 0.53
CA LEU A 69 -2.62 5.95 0.06
C LEU A 69 -3.54 6.30 1.25
N PRO A 70 -4.23 7.44 1.23
CA PRO A 70 -5.18 7.81 2.29
C PRO A 70 -6.49 7.05 2.10
N ARG A 71 -7.22 6.67 3.16
CA ARG A 71 -8.62 6.21 2.99
C ARG A 71 -9.49 7.34 2.42
N GLY A 72 -9.80 7.29 1.12
CA GLY A 72 -10.57 8.34 0.44
C GLY A 72 -10.72 8.20 -1.08
N ALA A 73 -10.51 7.01 -1.63
CA ALA A 73 -10.70 6.67 -3.05
C ALA A 73 -11.11 5.18 -3.19
N ASP A 74 -11.06 4.60 -4.39
CA ASP A 74 -11.47 3.20 -4.71
C ASP A 74 -10.52 2.14 -4.10
N GLN A 75 -10.39 2.10 -2.78
CA GLN A 75 -9.42 1.28 -2.06
C GLN A 75 -9.99 -0.02 -1.54
N SER A 76 -11.17 -0.39 -2.01
CA SER A 76 -11.79 -1.69 -1.76
C SER A 76 -10.88 -2.85 -2.17
N PHE A 77 -9.90 -2.64 -3.07
CA PHE A 77 -8.95 -3.67 -3.49
C PHE A 77 -7.96 -4.11 -2.38
N TRP A 78 -7.81 -3.39 -1.27
CA TRP A 78 -6.81 -3.71 -0.22
C TRP A 78 -7.05 -5.05 0.49
N GLY A 79 -8.29 -5.56 0.48
CA GLY A 79 -8.60 -6.88 1.02
C GLY A 79 -8.09 -8.03 0.16
N THR A 80 -7.86 -7.80 -1.13
CA THR A 80 -7.36 -8.82 -2.07
C THR A 80 -5.83 -8.85 -2.08
N ASN A 81 -5.23 -9.96 -2.55
CA ASN A 81 -3.77 -10.09 -2.65
C ASN A 81 -3.17 -9.31 -3.84
N VAL A 82 -3.52 -8.02 -4.00
CA VAL A 82 -2.90 -7.12 -4.97
C VAL A 82 -1.69 -6.45 -4.30
N PRO A 83 -0.47 -6.58 -4.84
CA PRO A 83 0.72 -6.02 -4.19
C PRO A 83 0.82 -4.50 -4.39
N ILE A 84 0.63 -4.02 -5.61
CA ILE A 84 0.89 -2.61 -5.95
C ILE A 84 -0.42 -1.84 -5.97
N HIS A 85 -0.51 -0.76 -5.19
CA HIS A 85 -1.60 0.21 -5.28
C HIS A 85 -1.00 1.59 -5.49
N ILE A 86 -1.46 2.31 -6.50
CA ILE A 86 -0.94 3.64 -6.86
C ILE A 86 -2.10 4.58 -7.14
N GLN A 87 -1.98 5.82 -6.66
CA GLN A 87 -2.79 6.97 -7.02
C GLN A 87 -1.84 8.17 -7.16
N PHE A 88 -1.90 8.89 -8.27
CA PHE A 88 -1.21 10.18 -8.34
C PHE A 88 -2.08 11.25 -7.71
N LYS A 89 -1.45 12.15 -6.95
CA LYS A 89 -2.08 13.38 -6.46
C LYS A 89 -1.47 14.55 -7.18
N TYR A 90 -2.31 15.47 -7.62
CA TYR A 90 -1.91 16.70 -8.28
C TYR A 90 -2.04 17.86 -7.31
N GLU A 91 -0.95 18.57 -7.06
CA GLU A 91 -0.89 19.69 -6.11
C GLU A 91 -0.40 20.96 -6.79
N PRO A 92 -0.91 22.14 -6.39
CA PRO A 92 -0.30 23.41 -6.73
C PRO A 92 1.06 23.60 -6.06
N ASN A 93 1.76 24.67 -6.41
CA ASN A 93 2.90 25.09 -5.60
C ASN A 93 2.42 25.48 -4.19
N GLU A 94 3.33 25.36 -3.22
CA GLU A 94 2.98 25.53 -1.80
C GLU A 94 2.51 26.95 -1.48
N ASP A 95 3.05 27.96 -2.17
CA ASP A 95 2.65 29.36 -2.09
C ASP A 95 1.29 29.66 -2.75
N GLU A 96 0.86 28.82 -3.68
CA GLU A 96 -0.43 28.92 -4.38
C GLU A 96 -1.51 28.06 -3.72
N LYS A 97 -1.16 27.27 -2.70
CA LYS A 97 -2.07 26.34 -2.05
C LYS A 97 -3.04 27.06 -1.12
N ILE A 98 -4.26 27.31 -1.62
CA ILE A 98 -5.27 28.10 -0.89
C ILE A 98 -6.04 27.25 0.14
N TYR A 99 -6.15 25.93 -0.07
CA TYR A 99 -6.95 25.02 0.78
C TYR A 99 -6.36 23.61 0.90
N GLN A 100 -6.80 22.84 1.91
CA GLN A 100 -6.41 21.45 2.13
C GLN A 100 -7.57 20.48 1.86
N THR A 101 -8.05 20.43 0.62
CA THR A 101 -9.05 19.43 0.20
C THR A 101 -8.39 18.22 -0.48
N PRO A 102 -8.95 17.01 -0.34
CA PRO A 102 -8.51 15.82 -1.07
C PRO A 102 -8.42 15.98 -2.59
N GLY A 103 -9.41 16.66 -3.20
CA GLY A 103 -9.48 16.98 -4.64
C GLY A 103 -8.65 18.19 -5.10
N GLY A 104 -7.81 18.72 -4.21
CA GLY A 104 -6.78 19.69 -4.56
C GLY A 104 -7.20 21.15 -4.57
N ASN A 105 -8.50 21.48 -4.59
CA ASN A 105 -8.98 22.87 -4.61
C ASN A 105 -10.35 23.07 -3.90
N TRP A 106 -10.75 24.32 -3.67
CA TRP A 106 -11.97 24.68 -2.91
C TRP A 106 -13.28 24.35 -3.60
N TRP A 107 -13.28 24.24 -4.93
CA TRP A 107 -14.46 23.90 -5.71
C TRP A 107 -14.84 22.42 -5.60
N TRP A 108 -13.94 21.58 -5.08
CA TRP A 108 -14.20 20.15 -4.91
C TRP A 108 -15.48 19.88 -4.12
N HIS A 109 -16.38 19.05 -4.67
CA HIS A 109 -17.71 18.75 -4.10
C HIS A 109 -18.62 19.99 -3.93
N THR A 110 -18.46 21.00 -4.78
CA THR A 110 -19.36 22.15 -4.87
C THR A 110 -19.95 22.26 -6.28
N GLU A 111 -20.95 23.12 -6.47
CA GLU A 111 -21.52 23.41 -7.78
C GLU A 111 -20.53 24.12 -8.73
N GLU A 112 -19.40 24.60 -8.19
CA GLU A 112 -18.31 25.25 -8.94
C GLU A 112 -17.30 24.24 -9.51
N ASP A 113 -17.47 22.92 -9.25
CA ASP A 113 -16.65 21.84 -9.82
C ASP A 113 -17.06 21.58 -11.29
N LEU A 114 -16.70 22.54 -12.14
CA LEU A 114 -17.12 22.63 -13.53
C LEU A 114 -15.94 22.43 -14.50
N TYR A 115 -16.24 22.32 -15.79
CA TYR A 115 -15.25 22.08 -16.84
C TYR A 115 -14.13 23.14 -16.91
N ASP A 116 -14.41 24.38 -16.49
CA ASP A 116 -13.42 25.46 -16.45
C ASP A 116 -12.33 25.24 -15.39
N LYS A 117 -12.43 24.20 -14.55
CA LYS A 117 -11.39 23.78 -13.60
C LYS A 117 -10.44 22.72 -14.16
N ILE A 118 -10.63 22.33 -15.43
CA ILE A 118 -9.79 21.37 -16.13
C ILE A 118 -8.79 22.12 -17.03
N ASP A 119 -7.51 21.91 -16.77
CA ASP A 119 -6.43 22.27 -17.67
C ASP A 119 -6.15 21.12 -18.64
N LEU A 120 -6.37 21.36 -19.93
CA LEU A 120 -6.23 20.32 -20.96
C LEU A 120 -4.79 19.89 -21.20
N GLU A 121 -3.80 20.77 -20.98
CA GLU A 121 -2.39 20.40 -21.12
C GLU A 121 -1.96 19.49 -19.96
N LEU A 122 -2.40 19.83 -18.74
CA LEU A 122 -2.20 18.96 -17.57
C LEU A 122 -2.94 17.64 -17.74
N LEU A 123 -4.18 17.64 -18.24
CA LEU A 123 -4.94 16.41 -18.49
C LEU A 123 -4.20 15.48 -19.46
N VAL A 124 -3.61 16.02 -20.53
CA VAL A 124 -2.80 15.25 -21.47
C VAL A 124 -1.54 14.71 -20.81
N ARG A 125 -0.83 15.52 -20.00
CA ARG A 125 0.34 15.08 -19.24
C ARG A 125 0.00 13.94 -18.29
N ASP A 126 -1.09 14.08 -17.54
CA ASP A 126 -1.54 13.13 -16.52
C ASP A 126 -2.04 11.82 -17.13
N THR A 127 -2.71 11.91 -18.28
CA THR A 127 -3.09 10.74 -19.07
C THR A 127 -1.86 9.96 -19.55
N LYS A 128 -0.83 10.68 -20.04
CA LYS A 128 0.44 10.07 -20.45
C LYS A 128 1.18 9.43 -19.27
N LEU A 129 1.22 10.09 -18.11
CA LEU A 129 1.76 9.54 -16.87
C LEU A 129 1.13 8.19 -16.51
N HIS A 130 -0.21 8.12 -16.49
CA HIS A 130 -0.94 6.88 -16.19
C HIS A 130 -0.74 5.81 -17.25
N THR A 131 -0.75 6.19 -18.53
CA THR A 131 -0.54 5.26 -19.65
C THR A 131 0.88 4.68 -19.61
N SER A 132 1.89 5.49 -19.31
CA SER A 132 3.27 5.03 -19.11
C SER A 132 3.39 4.09 -17.93
N LEU A 133 2.72 4.39 -16.80
CA LEU A 133 2.71 3.47 -15.66
C LEU A 133 2.12 2.10 -16.02
N VAL A 134 0.99 2.07 -16.73
CA VAL A 134 0.40 0.82 -17.21
C VAL A 134 1.33 0.12 -18.19
N TYR A 135 1.93 0.86 -19.12
CA TYR A 135 2.86 0.33 -20.11
C TYR A 135 4.06 -0.33 -19.45
N GLU A 136 4.71 0.34 -18.49
CA GLU A 136 5.85 -0.22 -17.76
C GLU A 136 5.43 -1.49 -16.99
N LEU A 137 4.37 -1.43 -16.17
CA LEU A 137 3.91 -2.58 -15.38
C LEU A 137 3.52 -3.80 -16.22
N THR A 138 3.09 -3.60 -17.47
CA THR A 138 2.70 -4.68 -18.39
C THR A 138 3.85 -5.23 -19.23
N ASN A 139 5.00 -4.53 -19.29
CA ASN A 139 6.17 -4.93 -20.08
C ASN A 139 7.38 -5.36 -19.24
N LEU A 140 7.34 -5.16 -17.92
CA LEU A 140 8.40 -5.64 -17.02
C LEU A 140 8.40 -7.18 -16.93
N ALA A 141 9.58 -7.78 -17.12
CA ALA A 141 9.76 -9.22 -16.98
C ALA A 141 9.49 -9.72 -15.54
N ILE A 142 9.79 -8.88 -14.55
CA ILE A 142 9.60 -9.17 -13.13
C ILE A 142 8.78 -8.06 -12.48
N ILE A 143 7.80 -8.45 -11.65
CA ILE A 143 6.99 -7.49 -10.88
C ILE A 143 7.94 -6.63 -10.01
N PRO A 144 7.90 -5.29 -10.11
CA PRO A 144 8.93 -4.42 -9.56
C PRO A 144 8.74 -4.18 -8.05
N LEU A 145 8.83 -5.22 -7.23
CA LEU A 145 8.73 -5.09 -5.77
C LEU A 145 10.11 -4.90 -5.12
N ASN A 146 10.18 -3.98 -4.17
CA ASN A 146 11.35 -3.77 -3.32
C ASN A 146 11.04 -4.22 -1.89
N LEU A 147 11.07 -5.53 -1.67
CA LEU A 147 10.76 -6.14 -0.37
C LEU A 147 11.73 -5.70 0.73
N THR A 148 13.02 -5.50 0.40
CA THR A 148 14.02 -5.06 1.37
C THR A 148 13.69 -3.67 1.92
N LEU A 149 13.36 -2.72 1.05
CA LEU A 149 12.94 -1.39 1.48
C LEU A 149 11.62 -1.43 2.26
N PHE A 150 10.66 -2.24 1.78
CA PHE A 150 9.38 -2.41 2.43
C PHE A 150 9.54 -2.90 3.87
N VAL A 151 10.23 -4.03 4.10
CA VAL A 151 10.43 -4.62 5.44
C VAL A 151 11.17 -3.66 6.37
N ASN A 152 12.17 -2.94 5.86
CA ASN A 152 12.88 -1.93 6.64
C ASN A 152 11.95 -0.79 7.10
N ASN A 153 11.04 -0.34 6.24
CA ASN A 153 10.04 0.67 6.59
C ASN A 153 8.99 0.10 7.57
N SER A 154 8.55 -1.14 7.38
CA SER A 154 7.66 -1.84 8.31
C SER A 154 8.21 -1.88 9.72
N ARG A 155 9.50 -2.24 9.88
CA ARG A 155 10.18 -2.27 11.18
C ARG A 155 10.22 -0.91 11.85
N LYS A 156 10.46 0.16 11.08
CA LYS A 156 10.47 1.54 11.60
C LYS A 156 9.09 1.93 12.14
N ILE A 157 8.04 1.72 11.35
CA ILE A 157 6.66 2.08 11.71
C ILE A 157 6.19 1.28 12.92
N ILE A 158 6.35 -0.05 12.89
CA ILE A 158 5.91 -0.93 13.97
C ILE A 158 6.71 -0.65 15.25
N GLY A 159 8.02 -0.42 15.14
CA GLY A 159 8.83 -0.03 16.29
C GLY A 159 8.45 1.33 16.88
N GLU A 160 7.94 2.26 16.08
CA GLU A 160 7.37 3.51 16.60
C GLU A 160 6.06 3.28 17.33
N ILE A 161 5.17 2.43 16.81
CA ILE A 161 3.92 2.07 17.49
C ILE A 161 4.23 1.43 18.85
N ASP A 162 5.12 0.44 18.88
CA ASP A 162 5.54 -0.28 20.09
C ASP A 162 6.09 0.68 21.16
N ARG A 163 7.03 1.56 20.80
CA ARG A 163 7.60 2.57 21.73
C ARG A 163 6.56 3.54 22.30
N ASN A 164 5.44 3.73 21.60
CA ASN A 164 4.37 4.64 22.00
C ASN A 164 3.12 3.86 22.45
N SER A 165 3.27 2.68 23.03
CA SER A 165 2.16 1.87 23.57
C SER A 165 2.48 1.37 24.98
N ASP A 166 1.45 0.96 25.73
CA ASP A 166 1.63 0.28 27.04
C ASP A 166 2.48 -1.00 26.90
N ASP A 167 3.30 -1.30 27.91
CA ASP A 167 4.19 -2.48 27.94
C ASP A 167 3.43 -3.82 27.95
N GLN A 168 2.15 -3.81 28.33
CA GLN A 168 1.30 -4.99 28.28
C GLN A 168 0.87 -5.37 26.86
N PHE A 169 1.07 -4.51 25.86
CA PHE A 169 0.92 -4.87 24.46
C PHE A 169 2.22 -5.49 23.94
N ASP A 170 2.41 -6.79 24.20
CA ASP A 170 3.65 -7.48 23.83
C ASP A 170 3.85 -7.61 22.30
N PHE A 171 4.71 -6.75 21.75
CA PHE A 171 5.18 -6.74 20.35
C PHE A 171 6.33 -7.73 20.07
N THR A 172 6.89 -8.41 21.07
CA THR A 172 8.04 -9.33 20.89
C THR A 172 7.81 -10.37 19.77
N PRO A 173 6.62 -11.01 19.66
CA PRO A 173 6.36 -11.95 18.57
C PRO A 173 6.36 -11.30 17.17
N ILE A 174 5.94 -10.04 17.07
CA ILE A 174 5.90 -9.28 15.81
C ILE A 174 7.33 -8.96 15.35
N HIS A 175 8.18 -8.48 16.26
CA HIS A 175 9.58 -8.19 15.95
C HIS A 175 10.34 -9.45 15.53
N LYS A 176 10.14 -10.58 16.21
CA LYS A 176 10.71 -11.87 15.80
C LYS A 176 10.25 -12.32 14.40
N ALA A 177 8.97 -12.09 14.06
CA ALA A 177 8.47 -12.39 12.72
C ALA A 177 9.09 -11.48 11.66
N LEU A 178 9.27 -10.19 11.95
CA LEU A 178 9.97 -9.23 11.07
C LEU A 178 11.45 -9.58 10.88
N ASP A 179 12.14 -10.05 11.91
CA ASP A 179 13.53 -10.50 11.81
C ASP A 179 13.63 -11.71 10.88
N LEU A 180 12.75 -12.71 11.06
CA LEU A 180 12.67 -13.86 10.14
C LEU A 180 12.39 -13.43 8.70
N LEU A 181 11.44 -12.52 8.50
CA LEU A 181 11.11 -12.00 7.18
C LEU A 181 12.29 -11.25 6.55
N THR A 182 13.06 -10.52 7.35
CA THR A 182 14.25 -9.79 6.88
C THR A 182 15.30 -10.75 6.33
N GLU A 183 15.60 -11.83 7.06
CA GLU A 183 16.54 -12.85 6.59
C GLU A 183 16.03 -13.56 5.33
N GLN A 184 14.75 -13.90 5.28
CA GLN A 184 14.14 -14.54 4.11
C GLN A 184 14.17 -13.66 2.86
N VAL A 185 13.84 -12.38 3.01
CA VAL A 185 13.91 -11.40 1.92
C VAL A 185 15.36 -11.22 1.44
N LYS A 186 16.34 -11.23 2.35
CA LYS A 186 17.75 -11.17 1.99
C LYS A 186 18.19 -12.41 1.21
N THR A 187 17.86 -13.61 1.68
CA THR A 187 18.16 -14.85 0.94
C THR A 187 17.51 -14.83 -0.44
N LEU A 188 16.25 -14.39 -0.53
CA LEU A 188 15.55 -14.26 -1.81
C LEU A 188 16.24 -13.25 -2.74
N SER A 189 16.73 -12.12 -2.24
CA SER A 189 17.43 -11.13 -3.06
C SER A 189 18.79 -11.62 -3.59
N ASP A 190 19.41 -12.56 -2.88
CA ASP A 190 20.67 -13.18 -3.29
C ASP A 190 20.44 -14.41 -4.22
N THR A 191 19.19 -14.83 -4.41
CA THR A 191 18.82 -15.99 -5.25
C THR A 191 18.64 -15.58 -6.71
N GLU A 192 19.24 -16.33 -7.63
CA GLU A 192 19.08 -16.11 -9.07
C GLU A 192 17.65 -16.41 -9.54
N ILE A 193 17.13 -15.59 -10.44
CA ILE A 193 15.80 -15.77 -11.02
C ILE A 193 15.92 -16.58 -12.31
N GLU A 194 15.82 -17.90 -12.20
CA GLU A 194 15.87 -18.80 -13.36
C GLU A 194 14.55 -18.78 -14.16
N HIS A 195 13.41 -18.70 -13.47
CA HIS A 195 12.07 -18.78 -14.06
C HIS A 195 11.21 -17.58 -13.65
N ALA A 196 11.14 -16.58 -14.54
CA ALA A 196 10.42 -15.33 -14.29
C ALA A 196 8.94 -15.54 -13.88
N ASP A 197 8.22 -16.46 -14.52
CA ASP A 197 6.81 -16.73 -14.20
C ASP A 197 6.63 -17.32 -12.79
N ALA A 198 7.50 -18.26 -12.40
CA ALA A 198 7.46 -18.86 -11.06
C ALA A 198 7.79 -17.80 -9.99
N TYR A 199 8.79 -16.96 -10.26
CA TYR A 199 9.13 -15.84 -9.39
C TYR A 199 7.98 -14.83 -9.29
N ASN A 200 7.38 -14.43 -10.41
CA ASN A 200 6.27 -13.49 -10.45
C ASN A 200 5.04 -14.02 -9.69
N ASN A 201 4.70 -15.30 -9.85
CA ASN A 201 3.62 -15.93 -9.11
C ASN A 201 3.88 -15.92 -7.59
N MET A 202 5.11 -16.22 -7.18
CA MET A 202 5.51 -16.18 -5.77
C MET A 202 5.49 -14.75 -5.22
N ILE A 203 6.16 -13.81 -5.90
CA ILE A 203 6.36 -12.45 -5.42
C ILE A 203 5.04 -11.66 -5.37
N LYS A 204 4.08 -11.99 -6.25
CA LYS A 204 2.72 -11.46 -6.23
C LYS A 204 1.99 -11.86 -4.95
N VAL A 205 2.06 -13.13 -4.57
CA VAL A 205 1.41 -13.64 -3.34
C VAL A 205 2.07 -13.03 -2.10
N VAL A 206 3.41 -12.99 -2.08
CA VAL A 206 4.18 -12.36 -1.00
C VAL A 206 3.82 -10.88 -0.86
N GLY A 207 3.93 -10.12 -1.94
CA GLY A 207 3.67 -8.69 -1.94
C GLY A 207 2.22 -8.35 -1.60
N GLY A 208 1.25 -9.09 -2.14
CA GLY A 208 -0.17 -8.91 -1.84
C GLY A 208 -0.50 -9.17 -0.38
N THR A 209 0.10 -10.21 0.21
CA THR A 209 -0.09 -10.53 1.64
C THR A 209 0.51 -9.44 2.53
N LEU A 210 1.73 -8.99 2.23
CA LEU A 210 2.42 -7.93 2.97
C LEU A 210 1.69 -6.58 2.85
N ASN A 211 1.21 -6.24 1.66
CA ASN A 211 0.39 -5.06 1.43
C ASN A 211 -0.90 -5.10 2.24
N ARG A 212 -1.62 -6.23 2.25
CA ARG A 212 -2.84 -6.42 3.05
C ARG A 212 -2.58 -6.32 4.56
N LEU A 213 -1.44 -6.79 5.06
CA LEU A 213 -1.05 -6.58 6.46
C LEU A 213 -0.83 -5.10 6.80
N MET A 214 -0.31 -4.33 5.84
CA MET A 214 -0.02 -2.92 6.02
C MET A 214 -1.28 -2.04 5.93
N PHE A 215 -2.23 -2.35 5.05
CA PHE A 215 -3.37 -1.48 4.76
C PHE A 215 -4.73 -2.04 5.19
N SER A 216 -4.76 -3.19 5.87
CA SER A 216 -6.02 -3.74 6.37
C SER A 216 -5.91 -4.36 7.76
N TYR A 217 -7.00 -4.26 8.53
CA TYR A 217 -7.14 -4.94 9.82
C TYR A 217 -8.16 -6.10 9.79
N SER A 218 -8.83 -6.33 8.66
CA SER A 218 -9.80 -7.40 8.40
C SER A 218 -9.16 -8.61 7.70
N SER A 219 -9.97 -9.63 7.43
CA SER A 219 -9.58 -10.78 6.61
C SER A 219 -9.65 -10.45 5.11
N LYS A 220 -9.08 -11.30 4.25
CA LYS A 220 -9.14 -11.12 2.78
C LYS A 220 -10.55 -11.22 2.16
N TYR A 221 -11.55 -11.58 2.96
CA TYR A 221 -12.95 -11.73 2.55
C TYR A 221 -13.83 -10.59 3.07
N GLU A 222 -13.27 -9.71 3.90
CA GLU A 222 -14.00 -8.66 4.59
C GLU A 222 -13.41 -7.31 4.22
N TYR A 223 -14.26 -6.29 4.19
CA TYR A 223 -13.82 -4.91 3.96
C TYR A 223 -13.72 -4.17 5.28
N ASP A 224 -12.65 -3.40 5.41
CA ASP A 224 -12.51 -2.46 6.52
C ASP A 224 -13.50 -1.30 6.36
N ASN A 225 -13.71 -0.59 7.47
CA ASN A 225 -14.48 0.64 7.43
C ASN A 225 -13.72 1.76 6.71
N THR A 226 -14.43 2.83 6.38
CA THR A 226 -13.91 3.97 5.62
C THR A 226 -13.11 4.96 6.46
N TYR A 227 -12.85 4.68 7.75
CA TYR A 227 -12.12 5.61 8.59
C TYR A 227 -10.66 5.74 8.16
N PRO A 228 -10.10 6.97 8.16
CA PRO A 228 -8.67 7.19 7.97
C PRO A 228 -7.83 6.40 8.95
N PHE A 229 -6.74 5.82 8.48
CA PHE A 229 -5.81 5.10 9.34
C PHE A 229 -4.35 5.31 8.91
N GLN A 230 -3.46 4.94 9.81
CA GLN A 230 -2.02 4.85 9.59
C GLN A 230 -1.60 3.40 9.28
N PRO A 231 -0.53 3.19 8.50
CA PRO A 231 -0.05 1.84 8.18
C PRO A 231 -0.01 0.91 9.40
N TYR A 232 -0.35 -0.35 9.15
CA TYR A 232 -0.67 -1.37 10.15
C TYR A 232 -1.84 -0.96 11.03
N PRO A 233 -3.03 -0.67 10.46
CA PRO A 233 -4.15 -0.09 11.22
C PRO A 233 -4.59 -0.94 12.41
N GLY A 234 -4.44 -2.26 12.32
CA GLY A 234 -4.72 -3.17 13.43
C GLY A 234 -3.75 -3.02 14.61
N LEU A 235 -2.47 -2.79 14.34
CA LEU A 235 -1.46 -2.55 15.39
C LEU A 235 -1.48 -1.11 15.86
N ALA A 236 -1.72 -0.15 14.97
CA ALA A 236 -1.77 1.28 15.29
C ALA A 236 -2.86 1.65 16.30
N LYS A 237 -3.89 0.80 16.49
CA LYS A 237 -4.95 1.04 17.50
C LYS A 237 -4.45 1.11 18.94
N VAL A 238 -3.31 0.49 19.26
CA VAL A 238 -2.77 0.53 20.63
C VAL A 238 -1.89 1.75 20.89
N ARG A 239 -1.57 2.52 19.84
CA ARG A 239 -0.71 3.70 19.96
C ARG A 239 -1.34 4.72 20.91
N ASN A 240 -0.53 5.21 21.84
CA ASN A 240 -0.86 6.14 22.91
C ASN A 240 -1.94 5.63 23.90
N ILE A 241 -2.24 4.33 23.91
CA ILE A 241 -3.10 3.71 24.91
C ILE A 241 -2.22 3.16 26.03
N TYR A 242 -2.51 3.59 27.26
CA TYR A 242 -1.83 3.17 28.48
C TYR A 242 -2.86 2.76 29.53
N SER A 243 -2.55 1.75 30.33
CA SER A 243 -3.43 1.27 31.41
C SER A 243 -3.84 2.38 32.40
N GLY A 244 -3.05 3.46 32.51
CA GLY A 244 -3.35 4.64 33.32
C GLY A 244 -4.16 5.75 32.63
N ASN A 245 -4.40 5.69 31.32
CA ASN A 245 -5.10 6.76 30.57
C ASN A 245 -6.45 6.36 29.96
N VAL A 246 -6.87 5.11 30.12
CA VAL A 246 -8.18 4.59 29.70
C VAL A 246 -8.84 3.79 30.82
N SER A 247 -10.13 3.47 30.69
CA SER A 247 -10.81 2.58 31.63
C SER A 247 -10.23 1.16 31.57
N SER A 248 -10.36 0.39 32.66
CA SER A 248 -9.90 -1.01 32.67
C SER A 248 -10.64 -1.89 31.65
N GLU A 249 -11.89 -1.57 31.36
CA GLU A 249 -12.71 -2.25 30.35
C GLU A 249 -12.21 -1.94 28.92
N ASP A 250 -12.00 -0.67 28.59
CA ASP A 250 -11.46 -0.25 27.29
C ASP A 250 -10.06 -0.82 27.05
N PHE A 251 -9.23 -0.84 28.10
CA PHE A 251 -7.90 -1.42 28.04
C PHE A 251 -7.97 -2.92 27.74
N LEU A 252 -8.87 -3.65 28.41
CA LEU A 252 -9.07 -5.08 28.19
C LEU A 252 -9.53 -5.36 26.74
N PHE A 253 -10.52 -4.61 26.24
CA PHE A 253 -10.99 -4.74 24.85
C PHE A 253 -9.88 -4.47 23.84
N THR A 254 -9.10 -3.40 24.07
CA THR A 254 -7.98 -3.02 23.21
C THR A 254 -6.88 -4.10 23.23
N LYS A 255 -6.58 -4.68 24.39
CA LYS A 255 -5.62 -5.78 24.54
C LYS A 255 -6.07 -7.03 23.82
N THR A 256 -7.35 -7.42 23.91
CA THR A 256 -7.90 -8.54 23.15
C THR A 256 -7.80 -8.30 21.65
N TYR A 257 -8.12 -7.08 21.18
CA TYR A 257 -7.98 -6.72 19.77
C TYR A 257 -6.53 -6.79 19.30
N PHE A 258 -5.59 -6.24 20.07
CA PHE A 258 -4.16 -6.31 19.80
C PHE A 258 -3.67 -7.75 19.64
N VAL A 259 -4.05 -8.65 20.56
CA VAL A 259 -3.65 -10.07 20.48
C VAL A 259 -4.13 -10.71 19.18
N ARG A 260 -5.34 -10.38 18.70
CA ARG A 260 -5.83 -10.88 17.40
C ARG A 260 -4.99 -10.36 16.23
N GLN A 261 -4.67 -9.07 16.23
CA GLN A 261 -3.86 -8.46 15.16
C GLN A 261 -2.41 -8.94 15.19
N ARG A 262 -1.84 -9.14 16.39
CA ARG A 262 -0.53 -9.78 16.58
C ARG A 262 -0.51 -11.19 16.02
N ASN A 263 -1.50 -12.03 16.38
CA ASN A 263 -1.57 -13.40 15.90
C ASN A 263 -1.72 -13.46 14.37
N ARG A 264 -2.57 -12.59 13.80
CA ARG A 264 -2.70 -12.45 12.35
C ARG A 264 -1.38 -12.08 11.70
N PHE A 265 -0.72 -11.02 12.18
CA PHE A 265 0.56 -10.56 11.62
C PHE A 265 1.61 -11.67 11.64
N VAL A 266 1.80 -12.31 12.79
CA VAL A 266 2.80 -13.39 12.95
C VAL A 266 2.48 -14.58 12.04
N ASN A 267 1.20 -14.97 11.92
CA ASN A 267 0.81 -16.07 11.06
C ASN A 267 1.01 -15.76 9.57
N GLU A 268 0.52 -14.61 9.10
CA GLU A 268 0.62 -14.23 7.69
C GLU A 268 2.09 -13.99 7.28
N VAL A 269 2.93 -13.41 8.15
CA VAL A 269 4.38 -13.31 7.90
C VAL A 269 5.04 -14.69 7.83
N ARG A 270 4.64 -15.62 8.69
CA ARG A 270 5.15 -17.01 8.62
C ARG A 270 4.77 -17.67 7.29
N GLU A 271 3.53 -17.51 6.84
CA GLU A 271 3.07 -18.03 5.54
C GLU A 271 3.86 -17.41 4.37
N VAL A 272 4.15 -16.12 4.44
CA VAL A 272 5.04 -15.43 3.48
C VAL A 272 6.44 -16.06 3.48
N CYS A 273 7.05 -16.26 4.65
CA CYS A 273 8.37 -16.89 4.74
C CYS A 273 8.37 -18.31 4.18
N CYS A 274 7.36 -19.12 4.50
CA CYS A 274 7.22 -20.46 3.92
C CYS A 274 7.09 -20.41 2.39
N LYS A 275 6.35 -19.44 1.85
CA LYS A 275 6.18 -19.27 0.41
C LYS A 275 7.50 -18.92 -0.30
N ILE A 276 8.33 -18.09 0.33
CA ILE A 276 9.68 -17.76 -0.14
C ILE A 276 10.57 -19.02 -0.08
N ASP A 277 10.58 -19.72 1.05
CA ASP A 277 11.34 -20.97 1.22
C ASP A 277 10.96 -22.04 0.19
N ASP A 278 9.67 -22.22 -0.08
CA ASP A 278 9.18 -23.21 -1.05
C ASP A 278 9.66 -22.89 -2.47
N TYR A 279 9.65 -21.60 -2.85
CA TYR A 279 10.21 -21.16 -4.12
C TYR A 279 11.70 -21.48 -4.18
N ILE A 280 12.47 -21.05 -3.18
CA ILE A 280 13.93 -21.27 -3.14
C ILE A 280 14.27 -22.77 -3.23
N LYS A 281 13.61 -23.62 -2.42
CA LYS A 281 13.87 -25.07 -2.38
C LYS A 281 13.47 -25.79 -3.66
N SER A 282 12.44 -25.32 -4.36
CA SER A 282 11.97 -25.96 -5.59
C SER A 282 13.03 -26.01 -6.70
N PHE A 283 14.07 -25.18 -6.62
CA PHE A 283 15.19 -25.16 -7.58
C PHE A 283 16.43 -25.91 -7.08
N PHE A 284 16.65 -26.00 -5.76
CA PHE A 284 17.74 -26.80 -5.19
C PHE A 284 17.51 -28.32 -5.20
N CYS A 285 16.27 -28.78 -5.40
CA CYS A 285 15.95 -30.22 -5.48
C CYS A 285 16.04 -30.80 -6.90
N VAL A 286 16.33 -29.98 -7.91
CA VAL A 286 16.35 -30.38 -9.33
C VAL A 286 17.78 -30.39 -9.92
N SER A 287 18.78 -29.99 -9.13
CA SER A 287 20.22 -30.07 -9.44
C SER A 287 20.87 -31.31 -8.83
#